data_AF-A0AAJ2PLA2-F1
#
_entry.id   AF-A0AAJ2PLA2-F1
#
_cell.length_a   1.000
_cell.length_b   1.000
_cell.length_c   1.000
_cell.angle_alpha   90.00
_cell.angle_beta   90.00
_cell.angle_gamma   90.00
#
_symmetry.space_group_name_H-M   'P 1'
#
loop_
_entity.id
_entity.type
_entity.pdbx_description
1 polymer ?
#
loop_
_entity_poly.entity_id
_entity_poly.type
_entity_poly.pdbx_seq_one_letter_code
_entity_poly.pdbx_strand_id
1 'polypeptide(L)'
;MTDQVDPWDDPDHPWNKTNPEPEPPCGGCTDCQQARPMFDLVLDGADRLWQRYQDPAQFSFTANGSGLHRTTCRYIRLLMPTEHTRPEGEAYDLALQQWGHRSHDFYSNQAEERYSSHMRLDIMTPAEAREWIVENTGTRGGQNFNLCKVCRPEVPSAP
;
A
#
# COMPACT_ATOMS: atom_id res chain seq x y z
N MET A 1 21.79 32.58 10.55
CA MET A 1 21.28 31.21 10.70
C MET A 1 21.52 30.58 9.35
N THR A 2 22.58 29.77 9.23
CA THR A 2 22.94 29.12 7.97
C THR A 2 22.00 27.95 7.79
N ASP A 3 21.16 28.01 6.76
CA ASP A 3 20.43 26.85 6.24
C ASP A 3 21.49 25.83 5.80
N GLN A 4 21.84 24.91 6.71
CA GLN A 4 22.54 23.70 6.33
C GLN A 4 21.52 22.89 5.54
N VAL A 5 21.61 23.00 4.21
CA VAL A 5 21.03 22.02 3.30
C VAL A 5 21.52 20.66 3.78
N ASP A 6 20.59 19.76 4.02
CA ASP A 6 20.90 18.39 4.39
C ASP A 6 21.90 17.83 3.35
N PRO A 7 23.06 17.26 3.75
CA PRO A 7 24.01 16.69 2.81
C PRO A 7 23.42 15.63 1.86
N TRP A 8 22.25 15.09 2.20
CA TRP A 8 21.49 14.16 1.36
C TRP A 8 20.61 14.86 0.30
N ASP A 9 20.30 16.14 0.49
CA ASP A 9 19.48 16.96 -0.42
C ASP A 9 20.32 17.90 -1.30
N ASP A 10 21.66 17.83 -1.25
CA ASP A 10 22.54 18.60 -2.12
C ASP A 10 22.67 17.93 -3.51
N PRO A 11 22.05 18.48 -4.57
CA PRO A 11 22.10 17.91 -5.92
C PRO A 11 23.52 17.91 -6.51
N ASP A 12 24.42 18.74 -5.97
CA ASP A 12 25.80 18.86 -6.41
C ASP A 12 26.79 17.97 -5.65
N HIS A 13 26.30 17.20 -4.65
CA HIS A 13 27.13 16.35 -3.81
C HIS A 13 27.86 15.29 -4.64
N PRO A 14 29.17 15.04 -4.41
CA PRO A 14 29.99 14.09 -5.18
C PRO A 14 29.39 12.72 -5.47
N TRP A 15 28.59 12.14 -4.57
CA TRP A 15 27.93 10.85 -4.80
C TRP A 15 26.82 10.92 -5.86
N ASN A 16 26.13 12.07 -6.01
CA ASN A 16 25.17 12.33 -7.10
C ASN A 16 25.86 12.46 -8.47
N LYS A 17 27.17 12.74 -8.50
CA LYS A 17 27.95 12.92 -9.73
C LYS A 17 28.67 11.65 -10.21
N THR A 18 28.78 10.62 -9.37
CA THR A 18 29.51 9.38 -9.70
C THR A 18 28.62 8.21 -10.15
N ASN A 19 27.31 8.31 -9.99
CA ASN A 19 26.33 7.40 -10.60
C ASN A 19 25.20 8.27 -11.17
N PRO A 20 25.25 8.69 -12.44
CA PRO A 20 24.07 9.29 -13.05
C PRO A 20 22.91 8.31 -12.90
N GLU A 21 21.76 8.78 -12.41
CA GLU A 21 20.55 7.96 -12.45
C GLU A 21 20.37 7.48 -13.89
N PRO A 22 20.15 6.17 -14.10
CA PRO A 22 20.00 5.64 -15.44
C PRO A 22 18.78 6.28 -16.12
N GLU A 23 18.92 6.60 -17.41
CA GLU A 23 17.82 7.18 -18.17
C GLU A 23 16.58 6.28 -18.09
N PRO A 24 15.39 6.83 -17.79
CA PRO A 24 14.17 6.06 -17.76
C PRO A 24 13.76 5.64 -19.16
N PRO A 25 13.16 4.45 -19.32
CA PRO A 25 12.97 3.41 -18.31
C PRO A 25 14.22 2.53 -18.23
N CYS A 26 14.85 2.46 -17.05
CA CYS A 26 16.09 1.69 -16.91
C CYS A 26 15.84 0.20 -16.66
N GLY A 27 14.80 -0.16 -15.90
CA GLY A 27 14.29 -1.52 -15.63
C GLY A 27 15.24 -2.54 -15.00
N GLY A 28 16.56 -2.36 -15.16
CA GLY A 28 17.59 -3.36 -14.96
C GLY A 28 18.89 -2.78 -14.42
N CYS A 29 18.89 -1.55 -13.88
CA CYS A 29 19.97 -1.09 -13.02
C CYS A 29 20.03 -1.92 -11.72
N THR A 30 21.11 -1.79 -10.95
CA THR A 30 21.28 -2.56 -9.70
C THR A 30 20.13 -2.35 -8.72
N ASP A 31 19.64 -1.13 -8.55
CA ASP A 31 18.54 -0.84 -7.62
C ASP A 31 17.22 -1.44 -8.10
N CYS A 32 16.90 -1.32 -9.39
CA CYS A 32 15.74 -1.99 -9.99
C CYS A 32 15.82 -3.51 -9.83
N GLN A 33 17.00 -4.12 -10.02
CA GLN A 33 17.17 -5.57 -9.84
C GLN A 33 16.97 -6.00 -8.38
N GLN A 34 17.41 -5.20 -7.41
CA GLN A 34 17.22 -5.47 -5.99
C GLN A 34 15.76 -5.25 -5.54
N ALA A 35 15.11 -4.20 -6.06
CA ALA A 35 13.73 -3.85 -5.77
C ALA A 35 12.74 -4.85 -6.38
N ARG A 36 13.07 -5.45 -7.52
CA ARG A 36 12.18 -6.26 -8.36
C ARG A 36 11.38 -7.32 -7.59
N PRO A 37 11.97 -8.19 -6.76
CA PRO A 37 11.20 -9.24 -6.09
C PRO A 37 10.14 -8.68 -5.15
N MET A 38 10.46 -7.59 -4.44
CA MET A 38 9.49 -6.94 -3.56
C MET A 38 8.45 -6.18 -4.37
N PHE A 39 8.84 -5.51 -5.45
CA PHE A 39 7.91 -4.83 -6.32
C PHE A 39 6.88 -5.79 -6.94
N ASP A 40 7.31 -6.97 -7.37
CA ASP A 40 6.41 -8.00 -7.88
C ASP A 40 5.37 -8.45 -6.83
N LEU A 41 5.78 -8.60 -5.56
CA LEU A 41 4.87 -8.88 -4.46
C LEU A 41 3.88 -7.73 -4.20
N VAL A 42 4.33 -6.48 -4.32
CA VAL A 42 3.44 -5.31 -4.22
C VAL A 42 2.39 -5.33 -5.34
N LEU A 43 2.78 -5.65 -6.58
CA LEU A 43 1.86 -5.75 -7.69
C LEU A 43 0.84 -6.89 -7.48
N ASP A 44 1.28 -8.05 -6.98
CA ASP A 44 0.40 -9.18 -6.66
C ASP A 44 -0.61 -8.81 -5.54
N GLY A 45 -0.15 -8.08 -4.53
CA GLY A 45 -1.00 -7.55 -3.47
C GLY A 45 -2.05 -6.57 -4.03
N ALA A 46 -1.63 -5.64 -4.90
CA ALA A 46 -2.52 -4.69 -5.55
C ALA A 46 -3.58 -5.39 -6.40
N ASP A 47 -3.19 -6.39 -7.20
CA ASP A 47 -4.11 -7.22 -8.01
C ASP A 47 -5.15 -7.91 -7.11
N ARG A 48 -4.71 -8.52 -6.01
CA ARG A 48 -5.61 -9.20 -5.06
C ARG A 48 -6.58 -8.23 -4.40
N LEU A 49 -6.10 -7.08 -3.94
CA LEU A 49 -6.96 -6.06 -3.31
C LEU A 49 -7.96 -5.50 -4.31
N TRP A 50 -7.54 -5.24 -5.53
CA TRP A 50 -8.43 -4.81 -6.60
C TRP A 50 -9.54 -5.83 -6.87
N GLN A 51 -9.19 -7.11 -7.06
CA GLN A 51 -10.16 -8.18 -7.27
C GLN A 51 -11.20 -8.26 -6.14
N ARG A 52 -10.75 -8.17 -4.89
CA ARG A 52 -11.65 -8.18 -3.73
C ARG A 52 -12.57 -6.96 -3.71
N TYR A 53 -12.05 -5.79 -4.05
CA TYR A 53 -12.84 -4.56 -4.11
C TYR A 53 -13.95 -4.60 -5.16
N GLN A 54 -13.74 -5.32 -6.27
CA GLN A 54 -14.75 -5.47 -7.33
C GLN A 54 -15.96 -6.31 -6.92
N ASP A 55 -15.87 -7.11 -5.86
CA ASP A 55 -16.99 -7.90 -5.32
C ASP A 55 -17.31 -7.50 -3.86
N PRO A 56 -17.93 -6.33 -3.64
CA PRO A 56 -18.30 -5.90 -2.31
C PRO A 56 -19.44 -6.73 -1.68
N ALA A 57 -20.09 -7.62 -2.44
CA ALA A 57 -21.08 -8.53 -1.90
C ALA A 57 -20.39 -9.68 -1.14
N GLN A 58 -19.33 -10.24 -1.72
CA GLN A 58 -18.49 -11.25 -1.07
C GLN A 58 -17.54 -10.62 -0.03
N PHE A 59 -16.85 -9.54 -0.40
CA PHE A 59 -15.86 -8.85 0.43
C PHE A 59 -16.45 -7.55 0.97
N SER A 60 -17.35 -7.66 1.95
CA SER A 60 -18.20 -6.56 2.41
C SER A 60 -17.57 -5.64 3.46
N PHE A 61 -16.40 -5.98 3.99
CA PHE A 61 -15.69 -5.20 5.00
C PHE A 61 -14.31 -4.75 4.51
N THR A 62 -13.87 -3.59 5.00
CA THR A 62 -12.50 -3.11 4.79
C THR A 62 -11.96 -2.53 6.08
N ALA A 63 -10.79 -2.97 6.51
CA ALA A 63 -10.03 -2.31 7.57
C ALA A 63 -9.02 -1.33 6.97
N ASN A 64 -8.83 -0.20 7.65
CA ASN A 64 -7.79 0.78 7.39
C ASN A 64 -7.20 1.22 8.73
N GLY A 65 -6.02 0.72 9.06
CA GLY A 65 -5.47 0.82 10.41
C GLY A 65 -6.44 0.23 11.44
N SER A 66 -6.83 1.00 12.45
CA SER A 66 -7.81 0.58 13.47
C SER A 66 -9.27 0.87 13.10
N GLY A 67 -9.55 1.35 11.88
CA GLY A 67 -10.90 1.66 11.43
C GLY A 67 -11.52 0.51 10.64
N LEU A 68 -12.70 0.04 11.03
CA LEU A 68 -13.50 -0.92 10.26
C LEU A 68 -14.60 -0.21 9.47
N HIS A 69 -14.72 -0.53 8.18
CA HIS A 69 -15.65 0.06 7.23
C HIS A 69 -16.43 -1.03 6.48
N ARG A 70 -17.59 -0.67 5.89
CA ARG A 70 -18.09 -1.40 4.73
C ARG A 70 -17.21 -1.10 3.51
N THR A 71 -16.96 -2.08 2.65
CA THR A 71 -16.15 -1.89 1.43
C THR A 71 -16.71 -0.82 0.50
N THR A 72 -18.04 -0.66 0.48
CA THR A 72 -18.75 0.40 -0.27
C THR A 72 -18.68 1.79 0.38
N CYS A 73 -17.98 1.95 1.50
CA CYS A 73 -17.86 3.24 2.18
C CYS A 73 -17.17 4.29 1.28
N ARG A 74 -17.71 5.51 1.27
CA ARG A 74 -17.14 6.63 0.50
C ARG A 74 -15.65 6.88 0.77
N TYR A 75 -15.18 6.67 2.01
CA TYR A 75 -13.77 6.88 2.34
C TYR A 75 -12.88 5.78 1.77
N ILE A 76 -13.36 4.53 1.74
CA ILE A 76 -12.66 3.43 1.09
C ILE A 76 -12.60 3.67 -0.42
N ARG A 77 -13.71 4.10 -1.04
CA ARG A 77 -13.76 4.46 -2.46
C ARG A 77 -12.75 5.55 -2.85
N LEU A 78 -12.47 6.52 -1.98
CA LEU A 78 -11.48 7.57 -2.25
C LEU A 78 -10.03 7.07 -2.17
N LEU A 79 -9.78 5.98 -1.45
CA LEU A 79 -8.45 5.37 -1.31
C LEU A 79 -8.17 4.33 -2.41
N MET A 80 -9.22 3.75 -2.98
CA MET A 80 -9.12 2.83 -4.10
C MET A 80 -8.84 3.58 -5.41
N PRO A 81 -8.03 3.01 -6.31
CA PRO A 81 -7.91 3.52 -7.66
C PRO A 81 -9.26 3.43 -8.39
N THR A 82 -9.45 4.27 -9.42
CA THR A 82 -10.67 4.21 -10.26
C THR A 82 -10.60 3.04 -11.24
N GLU A 83 -9.39 2.73 -11.71
CA GLU A 83 -9.07 1.62 -12.60
C GLU A 83 -7.76 1.01 -12.12
N HIS A 84 -7.61 -0.30 -12.29
CA HIS A 84 -6.38 -1.01 -11.97
C HIS A 84 -5.98 -1.86 -13.16
N THR A 85 -4.74 -1.69 -13.60
CA THR A 85 -4.13 -2.48 -14.65
C THR A 85 -2.69 -2.70 -14.25
N ARG A 86 -2.28 -3.96 -14.22
CA ARG A 86 -0.90 -4.31 -13.89
C ARG A 86 0.02 -3.71 -14.97
N PRO A 87 1.09 -2.99 -14.59
CA PRO A 87 2.03 -2.47 -15.56
C PRO A 87 2.81 -3.63 -16.20
N GLU A 88 3.05 -3.53 -17.51
CA GLU A 88 3.78 -4.52 -18.30
C GLU A 88 4.80 -3.82 -19.21
N GLY A 89 5.86 -4.55 -19.62
CA GLY A 89 6.90 -4.04 -20.52
C GLY A 89 7.54 -2.73 -20.04
N GLU A 90 7.58 -1.73 -20.91
CA GLU A 90 8.18 -0.43 -20.59
C GLU A 90 7.49 0.28 -19.41
N ALA A 91 6.17 0.11 -19.26
CA ALA A 91 5.43 0.66 -18.13
C ALA A 91 5.79 -0.02 -16.80
N TYR A 92 6.11 -1.32 -16.84
CA TYR A 92 6.64 -2.04 -15.68
C TYR A 92 8.00 -1.49 -15.28
N ASP A 93 8.92 -1.33 -16.23
CA ASP A 93 10.27 -0.84 -15.96
C ASP A 93 10.24 0.59 -15.38
N LEU A 94 9.35 1.45 -15.89
CA LEU A 94 9.15 2.80 -15.35
C LEU A 94 8.56 2.76 -13.93
N ALA A 95 7.56 1.90 -13.67
CA ALA A 95 6.95 1.79 -12.35
C ALA A 95 7.93 1.20 -11.33
N LEU A 96 8.71 0.19 -11.72
CA LEU A 96 9.78 -0.40 -10.90
C LEU A 96 10.85 0.63 -10.60
N GLN A 97 11.27 1.43 -11.58
CA GLN A 97 12.22 2.52 -11.37
C GLN A 97 11.66 3.54 -10.38
N GLN A 98 10.43 4.01 -10.57
CA GLN A 98 9.80 4.98 -9.66
C GLN A 98 9.66 4.43 -8.24
N TRP A 99 9.34 3.15 -8.08
CA TRP A 99 9.19 2.52 -6.78
C TRP A 99 10.55 2.28 -6.11
N GLY A 100 11.49 1.69 -6.85
CA GLY A 100 12.82 1.30 -6.37
C GLY A 100 13.76 2.48 -6.10
N HIS A 101 13.70 3.54 -6.90
CA HIS A 101 14.58 4.69 -6.73
C HIS A 101 14.08 5.67 -5.66
N ARG A 102 12.78 5.67 -5.36
CA ARG A 102 12.23 6.56 -4.32
C ARG A 102 12.70 6.20 -2.91
N SER A 103 13.11 4.95 -2.67
CA SER A 103 13.61 4.52 -1.37
C SER A 103 14.31 3.17 -1.51
N HIS A 104 15.56 3.09 -1.03
CA HIS A 104 16.34 1.84 -0.98
C HIS A 104 15.86 0.85 0.10
N ASP A 105 14.87 1.21 0.90
CA ASP A 105 14.18 0.28 1.81
C ASP A 105 12.96 -0.34 1.14
N PHE A 106 13.15 -1.54 0.58
CA PHE A 106 12.12 -2.31 -0.14
C PHE A 106 11.27 -3.21 0.76
N TYR A 107 11.64 -3.37 2.03
CA TYR A 107 11.10 -4.41 2.92
C TYR A 107 10.25 -3.87 4.06
N SER A 108 10.19 -2.56 4.27
CA SER A 108 9.30 -2.01 5.29
C SER A 108 7.83 -2.06 4.89
N ASN A 109 6.95 -2.07 5.90
CA ASN A 109 5.50 -1.92 5.71
C ASN A 109 5.11 -0.63 4.96
N GLN A 110 5.99 0.37 4.91
CA GLN A 110 5.77 1.61 4.16
C GLN A 110 6.06 1.44 2.67
N ALA A 111 6.83 0.43 2.28
CA ALA A 111 7.23 0.21 0.89
C ALA A 111 6.02 -0.08 -0.02
N GLU A 112 5.04 -0.84 0.45
CA GLU A 112 3.82 -1.14 -0.31
C GLU A 112 2.98 0.13 -0.54
N GLU A 113 2.82 0.98 0.48
CA GLU A 113 2.05 2.23 0.39
C GLU A 113 2.62 3.20 -0.67
N ARG A 114 3.94 3.17 -0.91
CA ARG A 114 4.58 4.00 -1.93
C ARG A 114 4.09 3.69 -3.34
N TYR A 115 3.63 2.47 -3.57
CA TYR A 115 2.98 2.12 -4.83
C TYR A 115 1.58 2.72 -4.91
N SER A 116 0.76 2.51 -3.87
CA SER A 116 -0.57 3.13 -3.80
C SER A 116 -1.15 3.12 -2.38
N SER A 117 -1.97 4.13 -2.05
CA SER A 117 -2.64 4.23 -0.76
C SER A 117 -3.57 3.05 -0.46
N HIS A 118 -4.11 2.38 -1.49
CA HIS A 118 -4.99 1.24 -1.29
C HIS A 118 -4.26 0.00 -0.74
N MET A 119 -2.92 -0.03 -0.79
CA MET A 119 -2.11 -1.11 -0.19
C MET A 119 -2.23 -1.16 1.33
N ARG A 120 -2.72 -0.10 1.98
CA ARG A 120 -3.01 -0.09 3.43
C ARG A 120 -4.35 -0.70 3.80
N LEU A 121 -5.16 -1.09 2.82
CA LEU A 121 -6.49 -1.60 3.04
C LEU A 121 -6.46 -3.11 3.19
N ASP A 122 -7.18 -3.62 4.19
CA ASP A 122 -7.48 -5.03 4.29
C ASP A 122 -8.94 -5.26 3.92
N ILE A 123 -9.17 -5.73 2.69
CA ILE A 123 -10.50 -5.99 2.15
C ILE A 123 -10.86 -7.45 2.45
N MET A 124 -11.95 -7.62 3.19
CA MET A 124 -12.28 -8.85 3.91
C MET A 124 -13.68 -9.33 3.59
N THR A 125 -13.83 -10.65 3.58
CA THR A 125 -15.11 -11.34 3.76
C THR A 125 -15.66 -11.10 5.18
N PRO A 126 -16.95 -11.37 5.43
CA PRO A 126 -17.49 -11.35 6.79
C PRO A 126 -16.78 -12.30 7.76
N ALA A 127 -16.18 -13.39 7.27
CA ALA A 127 -15.45 -14.33 8.11
C ALA A 127 -14.10 -13.77 8.56
N GLU A 128 -13.30 -13.28 7.61
CA GLU A 128 -12.02 -12.61 7.88
C GLU A 128 -12.23 -11.38 8.78
N ALA A 129 -13.31 -10.62 8.57
CA ALA A 129 -13.64 -9.48 9.43
C ALA A 129 -13.90 -9.88 10.90
N ARG A 130 -14.47 -11.07 11.16
CA ARG A 130 -14.62 -11.58 12.54
C ARG A 130 -13.27 -11.90 13.16
N GLU A 131 -12.39 -12.55 12.42
CA GLU A 131 -11.03 -12.87 12.87
C GLU A 131 -10.26 -11.59 13.18
N TRP A 132 -10.31 -10.62 12.27
CA TRP A 132 -9.73 -9.30 12.47
C TRP A 132 -10.28 -8.59 13.71
N ILE A 133 -11.60 -8.65 13.96
CA ILE A 133 -12.22 -8.07 15.17
C ILE A 133 -11.68 -8.76 16.42
N VAL A 134 -11.54 -10.08 16.42
CA VAL A 134 -11.01 -10.84 17.56
C VAL A 134 -9.57 -10.43 17.85
N GLU A 135 -8.72 -10.35 16.82
CA GLU A 135 -7.33 -9.91 16.94
C GLU A 135 -7.20 -8.47 17.43
N ASN A 136 -8.15 -7.60 17.04
CA ASN A 136 -8.19 -6.21 17.43
C ASN A 136 -9.08 -5.93 18.65
N THR A 137 -9.51 -6.98 19.36
CA THR A 137 -10.17 -6.88 20.66
C THR A 137 -9.16 -7.24 21.76
N GLY A 138 -8.90 -6.31 22.67
CA GLY A 138 -7.95 -6.54 23.76
C GLY A 138 -8.40 -7.65 24.72
N THR A 139 -7.45 -8.25 25.44
CA THR A 139 -7.65 -9.37 26.38
C THR A 139 -8.65 -9.09 27.52
N ARG A 140 -9.02 -7.82 27.75
CA ARG A 140 -10.03 -7.39 28.73
C ARG A 140 -11.39 -7.04 28.11
N GLY A 141 -11.62 -7.39 26.85
CA GLY A 141 -12.86 -7.08 26.11
C GLY A 141 -12.95 -5.63 25.62
N GLY A 142 -11.87 -4.84 25.73
CA GLY A 142 -11.81 -3.50 25.17
C GLY A 142 -11.60 -3.54 23.66
N GLN A 143 -12.43 -2.85 22.89
CA GLN A 143 -12.24 -2.71 21.44
C GLN A 143 -11.00 -1.83 21.17
N ASN A 144 -9.97 -2.38 20.52
CA ASN A 144 -8.82 -1.61 20.04
C ASN A 144 -9.02 -1.10 18.60
N PHE A 145 -10.26 -1.19 18.10
CA PHE A 145 -10.67 -0.70 16.80
C PHE A 145 -11.90 0.19 16.90
N ASN A 146 -12.15 0.97 15.86
CA ASN A 146 -13.28 1.87 15.75
C ASN A 146 -14.13 1.51 14.54
N LEU A 147 -15.46 1.50 14.71
CA LEU A 147 -16.37 1.42 13.58
C LEU A 147 -16.47 2.79 12.90
N CYS A 148 -16.46 2.78 11.56
CA CYS A 148 -16.64 3.99 10.79
C CYS A 148 -18.01 4.63 11.07
N LYS A 149 -18.02 5.87 11.56
CA LYS A 149 -19.25 6.63 11.88
C LYS A 149 -20.11 6.97 10.66
N VAL A 150 -19.52 6.94 9.45
CA VAL A 150 -20.20 7.28 8.19
C VAL A 150 -20.95 6.09 7.62
N CYS A 151 -20.29 4.94 7.45
CA CYS A 151 -20.95 3.76 6.89
C CYS A 151 -21.57 2.84 7.95
N ARG A 152 -21.25 3.04 9.24
CA ARG A 152 -21.78 2.31 10.40
C ARG A 152 -21.91 0.81 10.10
N PRO A 153 -20.77 0.14 9.83
CA PRO A 153 -20.80 -1.28 9.48
C PRO A 153 -21.46 -2.06 10.62
N GLU A 154 -22.38 -2.96 10.27
CA GLU A 154 -22.92 -3.92 11.22
C GLU A 154 -21.80 -4.90 11.57
N VAL A 155 -21.47 -4.99 12.85
CA VAL A 155 -20.43 -5.90 13.33
C VAL A 155 -20.89 -7.32 13.00
N PRO A 156 -20.12 -8.11 12.23
CA PRO A 156 -20.43 -9.51 12.05
C PRO A 156 -20.43 -10.18 13.42
N SER A 157 -21.52 -10.85 13.77
CA SER A 157 -21.65 -11.53 15.07
C SER A 157 -20.45 -12.45 15.30
N ALA A 158 -19.76 -12.29 16.43
CA ALA A 158 -18.86 -13.33 16.90
C ALA A 158 -19.68 -14.64 17.09
N PRO A 159 -19.14 -15.82 16.75
CA PRO A 159 -19.81 -17.09 17.02
C PRO A 159 -20.11 -17.29 18.50
#